data_AF-A0A1E5IIC9-F1
#
_entry.id   AF-A0A1E5IIC9-F1
#
_cell.length_a   1.000
_cell.length_b   1.000
_cell.length_c   1.000
_cell.angle_alpha   90.00
_cell.angle_beta   90.00
_cell.angle_gamma   90.00
#
_symmetry.space_group_name_H-M   'P 1'
#
loop_
_entity.id
_entity.type
_entity.pdbx_description
1 polymer ?
#
loop_
_entity_poly.entity_id
_entity_poly.type
_entity_poly.pdbx_seq_one_letter_code
_entity_poly.pdbx_strand_id
1 'polypeptide(L)'
;MLCSNPYILTTKQDKKTGKRIELNSPLTIPCGKCDLCLSARAKKWAEQCMLEAKLTNLQTHCNLFTTLTYADEFLPENNSLCKNDLSVYLKKIHNLNASKNQKIRFFAAGEYGDKTHRPHYHLILFNVPQAWIVKSWQKSGKDYLSVLSPLLTDIWNKGEIADINLIGQEYQSKDNARYAIKYASQSHQKGGINYHNFVKKI
;
A
#
# COMPACT_ATOMS: atom_id res chain seq x y z
N MET A 1 16.31 -18.02 6.70
CA MET A 1 17.14 -17.07 5.91
C MET A 1 17.56 -15.94 6.85
N LEU A 2 18.87 -15.77 7.04
CA LEU A 2 19.46 -14.85 8.02
C LEU A 2 20.03 -13.60 7.34
N CYS A 3 19.93 -12.44 7.98
CA CYS A 3 20.50 -11.18 7.50
C CYS A 3 22.00 -11.32 7.22
N SER A 4 22.46 -10.86 6.05
CA SER A 4 23.85 -11.01 5.61
C SER A 4 24.87 -10.19 6.42
N ASN A 5 24.45 -9.05 7.00
CA ASN A 5 25.33 -8.19 7.79
C ASN A 5 24.56 -7.53 8.95
N PRO A 6 24.20 -8.27 10.01
CA PRO A 6 23.40 -7.74 11.10
C PRO A 6 24.19 -6.76 11.98
N TYR A 7 23.49 -5.80 12.59
CA TYR A 7 24.05 -4.92 13.61
C TYR A 7 24.08 -5.63 14.96
N ILE A 8 25.13 -5.39 15.75
CA ILE A 8 25.23 -5.88 17.12
C ILE A 8 24.99 -4.70 18.06
N LEU A 9 23.89 -4.76 18.80
CA LEU A 9 23.54 -3.79 19.82
C LEU A 9 24.07 -4.27 21.17
N THR A 10 24.98 -3.53 21.77
CA THR A 10 25.53 -3.82 23.11
C THR A 10 24.94 -2.92 24.20
N THR A 11 24.21 -1.88 23.81
CA THR A 11 23.68 -0.87 24.73
C THR A 11 22.29 -0.41 24.30
N LYS A 12 21.44 -0.02 25.25
CA LYS A 12 20.15 0.63 24.99
C LYS A 12 20.04 1.97 25.72
N GLN A 13 19.16 2.85 25.25
CA GLN A 13 18.77 4.03 26.01
C GLN A 13 17.65 3.66 26.99
N ASP A 14 17.81 4.02 28.26
CA ASP A 14 16.76 3.91 29.26
C ASP A 14 15.69 4.98 29.01
N LYS A 15 14.43 4.55 28.92
CA LYS A 15 13.32 5.45 28.57
C LYS A 15 12.98 6.46 29.68
N LYS A 16 13.31 6.18 30.94
CA LYS A 16 12.96 7.05 32.08
C LYS A 16 14.06 8.07 32.37
N THR A 17 15.30 7.59 32.37
CA THR A 17 16.47 8.38 32.77
C THR A 17 17.24 8.96 31.57
N GLY A 18 16.97 8.47 30.36
CA GLY A 18 17.67 8.88 29.14
C GLY A 18 19.11 8.37 29.03
N LYS A 19 19.64 7.72 30.08
CA LYS A 19 21.00 7.22 30.14
C LYS A 19 21.19 5.99 29.26
N ARG A 20 22.39 5.82 28.73
CA ARG A 20 22.80 4.63 28.00
C ARG A 20 23.17 3.53 29.00
N ILE A 21 22.56 2.36 28.87
CA ILE A 21 22.78 1.20 29.73
C ILE A 21 23.30 0.05 28.87
N GLU A 22 24.29 -0.68 29.36
CA GLU A 22 24.76 -1.91 28.74
C GLU A 22 23.70 -3.02 28.81
N LEU A 23 23.68 -3.86 27.79
CA LEU A 23 22.82 -5.03 27.76
C LEU A 23 23.55 -6.21 28.41
N ASN A 24 22.81 -7.02 29.17
CA ASN A 24 23.35 -8.25 29.77
C ASN A 24 23.91 -9.22 28.72
N SER A 25 23.43 -9.14 27.48
CA SER A 25 23.98 -9.85 26.33
C SER A 25 23.82 -9.03 25.05
N PRO A 26 24.77 -9.13 24.09
CA PRO A 26 24.64 -8.45 22.81
C PRO A 26 23.40 -8.93 22.04
N LEU A 27 22.63 -7.98 21.50
CA LEU A 27 21.45 -8.27 20.69
C LEU A 27 21.79 -8.10 19.21
N THR A 28 21.47 -9.13 18.42
CA THR A 28 21.63 -9.08 16.96
C THR A 28 20.39 -8.45 16.32
N ILE A 29 20.57 -7.40 15.51
CA ILE A 29 19.49 -6.65 14.85
C ILE A 29 19.66 -6.73 13.33
N PRO A 30 18.59 -7.01 12.56
CA PRO A 30 18.67 -7.00 11.10
C PRO A 30 19.11 -5.64 10.56
N CYS A 31 19.93 -5.64 9.50
CA CYS A 31 20.45 -4.39 8.92
C CYS A 31 19.38 -3.50 8.28
N GLY A 32 18.25 -4.07 7.91
CA GLY A 32 17.16 -3.35 7.25
C GLY A 32 17.43 -2.95 5.80
N LYS A 33 18.59 -3.34 5.23
CA LYS A 33 19.06 -2.91 3.89
C LYS A 33 19.31 -4.06 2.91
N CYS A 34 19.76 -5.23 3.37
CA CYS A 34 20.01 -6.37 2.47
C CYS A 34 18.69 -6.97 1.95
N ASP A 35 18.76 -7.70 0.83
CA ASP A 35 17.60 -8.30 0.16
C ASP A 35 16.72 -9.14 1.09
N LEU A 36 17.33 -9.86 2.02
CA LEU A 36 16.61 -10.66 3.01
C LEU A 36 15.85 -9.78 4.01
N CYS A 37 16.45 -8.69 4.47
CA CYS A 37 15.77 -7.72 5.34
C CYS A 37 14.67 -6.95 4.60
N LEU A 38 14.88 -6.61 3.33
CA LEU A 38 13.88 -5.98 2.48
C LEU A 38 12.70 -6.94 2.22
N SER A 39 12.97 -8.19 1.88
CA SER A 39 11.96 -9.24 1.68
C SER A 39 11.19 -9.55 2.97
N ALA A 40 11.86 -9.56 4.11
CA ALA A 40 11.19 -9.75 5.40
C ALA A 40 10.26 -8.56 5.74
N ARG A 41 10.70 -7.32 5.47
CA ARG A 41 9.86 -6.12 5.63
C ARG A 41 8.64 -6.17 4.71
N ALA A 42 8.87 -6.53 3.45
CA ALA A 42 7.83 -6.72 2.44
C ALA A 42 6.76 -7.73 2.89
N LYS A 43 7.20 -8.91 3.32
CA LYS A 43 6.34 -9.96 3.87
C LYS A 43 5.54 -9.49 5.09
N LYS A 44 6.17 -8.73 6.00
CA LYS A 44 5.49 -8.17 7.17
C LYS A 44 4.34 -7.23 6.78
N TRP A 45 4.56 -6.34 5.81
CA TRP A 45 3.48 -5.49 5.29
C TRP A 45 2.38 -6.31 4.61
N ALA A 46 2.75 -7.38 3.90
CA ALA A 46 1.80 -8.34 3.32
C ALA A 46 0.88 -8.95 4.37
N GLU A 47 1.46 -9.47 5.45
CA GLU A 47 0.69 -10.04 6.54
C GLU A 47 -0.22 -9.01 7.21
N GLN A 48 0.27 -7.78 7.45
CA GLN A 48 -0.54 -6.71 8.02
C GLN A 48 -1.74 -6.34 7.15
N CYS A 49 -1.54 -6.16 5.85
CA CYS A 49 -2.63 -5.87 4.91
C CYS A 49 -3.63 -7.02 4.82
N MET A 50 -3.15 -8.27 4.85
CA MET A 50 -4.04 -9.45 4.87
C MET A 50 -4.88 -9.53 6.15
N LEU A 51 -4.31 -9.18 7.30
CA LEU A 51 -5.04 -9.11 8.57
C LEU A 51 -6.06 -7.97 8.55
N GLU A 52 -5.68 -6.80 8.06
CA GLU A 52 -6.56 -5.64 7.92
C GLU A 52 -7.75 -5.97 6.99
N ALA A 53 -7.52 -6.63 5.85
CA ALA A 53 -8.57 -7.04 4.93
C ALA A 53 -9.64 -7.96 5.57
N LYS A 54 -9.26 -8.76 6.57
CA LYS A 54 -10.19 -9.65 7.28
C LYS A 54 -11.13 -8.90 8.24
N LEU A 55 -10.80 -7.66 8.61
CA LEU A 55 -11.63 -6.86 9.50
C LEU A 55 -12.79 -6.17 8.78
N THR A 56 -12.82 -6.24 7.45
CA THR A 56 -13.87 -5.61 6.63
C THR A 56 -15.18 -6.38 6.73
N ASN A 57 -16.28 -5.66 6.95
CA ASN A 57 -17.61 -6.23 6.87
C ASN A 57 -17.99 -6.37 5.38
N LEU A 58 -17.81 -7.58 4.84
CA LEU A 58 -18.00 -7.89 3.43
C LEU A 58 -19.48 -7.83 2.96
N GLN A 59 -20.44 -7.66 3.87
CA GLN A 59 -21.84 -7.45 3.49
C GLN A 59 -22.10 -6.02 2.99
N THR A 60 -21.33 -5.05 3.48
CA THR A 60 -21.57 -3.61 3.24
C THR A 60 -20.38 -2.90 2.59
N HIS A 61 -19.18 -3.47 2.77
CA HIS A 61 -17.92 -2.90 2.31
C HIS A 61 -17.10 -3.94 1.54
N CYS A 62 -16.02 -3.47 0.93
CA CYS A 62 -15.06 -4.29 0.22
C CYS A 62 -13.65 -3.72 0.39
N ASN A 63 -12.65 -4.44 -0.09
CA ASN A 63 -11.28 -3.96 -0.15
C ASN A 63 -10.83 -3.93 -1.60
N LEU A 64 -10.13 -2.87 -1.99
CA LEU A 64 -9.76 -2.59 -3.38
C LEU A 64 -8.26 -2.43 -3.51
N PHE A 65 -7.67 -3.15 -4.43
CA PHE A 65 -6.36 -2.83 -4.97
C PHE A 65 -6.54 -1.91 -6.19
N THR A 66 -5.83 -0.79 -6.21
CA THR A 66 -5.88 0.19 -7.30
C THR A 66 -4.48 0.65 -7.70
N THR A 67 -4.19 0.73 -9.00
CA THR A 67 -2.96 1.38 -9.51
C THR A 67 -3.30 2.76 -10.08
N LEU A 68 -2.83 3.83 -9.44
CA LEU A 68 -2.93 5.20 -9.95
C LEU A 68 -1.76 5.50 -10.88
N THR A 69 -2.06 5.96 -12.09
CA THR A 69 -1.06 6.32 -13.09
C THR A 69 -1.28 7.75 -13.55
N TYR A 70 -0.19 8.49 -13.76
CA TYR A 70 -0.24 9.84 -14.31
C TYR A 70 -0.49 9.81 -15.83
N ALA A 71 -1.40 10.66 -16.31
CA ALA A 71 -1.44 11.04 -17.71
C ALA A 71 -0.28 11.99 -18.04
N ASP A 72 0.08 12.10 -19.32
CA ASP A 72 1.30 12.78 -19.77
C ASP A 72 1.35 14.25 -19.34
N GLU A 73 0.22 14.93 -19.40
CA GLU A 73 0.06 16.33 -19.02
C GLU A 73 0.16 16.59 -17.51
N PHE A 74 0.04 15.53 -16.68
CA PHE A 74 0.09 15.62 -15.23
C PHE A 74 1.35 14.97 -14.63
N LEU A 75 2.28 14.52 -15.47
CA LEU A 75 3.54 13.94 -15.01
C LEU A 75 4.31 14.95 -14.14
N PRO A 76 4.71 14.57 -12.91
CA PRO A 76 5.53 15.44 -12.09
C PRO A 76 6.91 15.68 -12.72
N GLU A 77 7.54 16.79 -12.31
CA GLU A 77 8.89 17.13 -12.76
C GLU A 77 9.86 15.94 -12.60
N ASN A 78 10.73 15.79 -13.59
CA ASN A 78 11.72 14.71 -13.67
C ASN A 78 11.11 13.30 -13.63
N ASN A 79 9.85 13.15 -14.07
CA ASN A 79 9.14 11.87 -14.10
C ASN A 79 9.11 11.18 -12.72
N SER A 80 8.99 11.99 -11.66
CA SER A 80 9.13 11.55 -10.26
C SER A 80 7.78 11.27 -9.58
N LEU A 81 7.81 10.64 -8.41
CA LEU A 81 6.62 10.46 -7.56
C LEU A 81 6.35 11.73 -6.73
N CYS A 82 5.14 12.31 -6.85
CA CYS A 82 4.69 13.43 -6.02
C CYS A 82 3.86 12.98 -4.81
N LYS A 83 4.48 12.91 -3.63
CA LYS A 83 3.78 12.54 -2.37
C LYS A 83 2.55 13.41 -2.06
N ASN A 84 2.58 14.69 -2.46
CA ASN A 84 1.45 15.58 -2.22
C ASN A 84 0.21 15.15 -3.00
N ASP A 85 0.37 14.69 -4.23
CA ASP A 85 -0.75 14.21 -5.06
C ASP A 85 -1.43 13.00 -4.42
N LEU A 86 -0.65 12.02 -3.97
CA LEU A 86 -1.17 10.87 -3.23
C LEU A 86 -1.87 11.31 -1.93
N SER A 87 -1.30 12.30 -1.22
CA SER A 87 -1.88 12.82 0.02
C SER A 87 -3.22 13.52 -0.23
N VAL A 88 -3.34 14.30 -1.29
CA VAL A 88 -4.58 14.98 -1.70
C VAL A 88 -5.65 13.95 -2.10
N TYR A 89 -5.27 12.94 -2.88
CA TYR A 89 -6.14 11.83 -3.27
C TYR A 89 -6.74 11.13 -2.03
N LEU A 90 -5.88 10.72 -1.09
CA LEU A 90 -6.29 10.03 0.12
C LEU A 90 -7.13 10.91 1.06
N LYS A 91 -6.83 12.22 1.15
CA LYS A 91 -7.62 13.18 1.92
C LYS A 91 -9.05 13.30 1.37
N LYS A 92 -9.21 13.39 0.05
CA LYS A 92 -10.53 13.45 -0.59
C LYS A 92 -11.35 12.18 -0.30
N ILE A 93 -10.75 11.00 -0.43
CA ILE A 93 -11.38 9.71 -0.08
C ILE A 93 -11.78 9.69 1.40
N HIS A 94 -10.88 10.11 2.29
CA HIS A 94 -11.16 10.15 3.72
C HIS A 94 -12.37 11.03 4.04
N ASN A 95 -12.43 12.24 3.44
CA ASN A 95 -13.49 13.21 3.68
C ASN A 95 -14.86 12.70 3.22
N LEU A 96 -14.93 11.99 2.09
CA LEU A 96 -16.17 11.38 1.60
C LEU A 96 -16.74 10.31 2.55
N ASN A 97 -15.89 9.72 3.38
CA ASN A 97 -16.27 8.69 4.35
C ASN A 97 -16.22 9.19 5.80
N ALA A 98 -16.01 10.49 6.04
CA ALA A 98 -15.74 11.02 7.38
C ALA A 98 -16.92 10.86 8.36
N SER A 99 -18.15 10.84 7.85
CA SER A 99 -19.38 10.68 8.65
C SER A 99 -19.76 9.22 8.92
N LYS A 100 -18.96 8.25 8.46
CA LYS A 100 -19.28 6.82 8.57
C LYS A 100 -18.58 6.18 9.77
N ASN A 101 -19.28 5.24 10.42
CA ASN A 101 -18.76 4.47 11.56
C ASN A 101 -17.53 3.64 11.18
N GLN A 102 -17.50 3.10 9.95
CA GLN A 102 -16.36 2.35 9.45
C GLN A 102 -15.48 3.25 8.59
N LYS A 103 -14.27 3.55 9.09
CA LYS A 103 -13.31 4.40 8.39
C LYS A 103 -12.60 3.63 7.28
N ILE A 104 -12.47 4.28 6.12
CA ILE A 104 -11.57 3.81 5.06
C ILE A 104 -10.14 3.90 5.58
N ARG A 105 -9.42 2.79 5.43
CA ARG A 105 -7.99 2.66 5.75
C ARG A 105 -7.25 2.34 4.45
N PHE A 106 -5.95 2.55 4.42
CA PHE A 106 -5.20 2.30 3.20
C PHE A 106 -3.78 1.84 3.46
N PHE A 107 -3.21 1.21 2.45
CA PHE A 107 -1.79 0.99 2.27
C PHE A 107 -1.42 1.51 0.89
N ALA A 108 -0.26 2.15 0.75
CA ALA A 108 0.18 2.69 -0.53
C ALA A 108 1.70 2.56 -0.69
N ALA A 109 2.13 2.31 -1.93
CA ALA A 109 3.52 2.28 -2.35
C ALA A 109 3.65 2.97 -3.72
N GLY A 110 4.77 3.67 -3.94
CA GLY A 110 5.11 4.22 -5.25
C GLY A 110 6.11 3.32 -5.97
N GLU A 111 5.98 3.23 -7.28
CA GLU A 111 6.86 2.45 -8.16
C GLU A 111 7.07 3.17 -9.50
N TYR A 112 8.14 2.82 -10.19
CA TYR A 112 8.45 3.26 -11.55
C TYR A 112 8.29 2.07 -12.50
N GLY A 113 7.56 2.26 -13.60
CA GLY A 113 7.31 1.20 -14.58
C GLY A 113 8.59 0.69 -15.24
N ASP A 114 8.64 -0.59 -15.60
CA ASP A 114 9.88 -1.22 -16.07
C ASP A 114 10.41 -0.66 -17.41
N LYS A 115 9.50 -0.28 -18.32
CA LYS A 115 9.88 0.16 -19.68
C LYS A 115 10.03 1.66 -19.82
N THR A 116 9.08 2.40 -19.25
CA THR A 116 8.98 3.86 -19.44
C THR A 116 9.37 4.64 -18.19
N HIS A 117 9.66 3.93 -17.09
CA HIS A 117 9.87 4.52 -15.76
C HIS A 117 8.76 5.48 -15.34
N ARG A 118 7.54 5.29 -15.86
CA ARG A 118 6.40 6.12 -15.48
C ARG A 118 6.09 5.91 -13.99
N PRO A 119 6.02 7.00 -13.20
CA PRO A 119 5.65 6.92 -11.79
C PRO A 119 4.20 6.47 -11.67
N HIS A 120 3.95 5.52 -10.77
CA HIS A 120 2.62 5.06 -10.43
C HIS A 120 2.54 4.72 -8.94
N TYR A 121 1.32 4.73 -8.41
CA TYR A 121 1.04 4.34 -7.03
C TYR A 121 0.21 3.07 -7.00
N HIS A 122 0.68 2.07 -6.28
CA HIS A 122 -0.11 0.92 -5.89
C HIS A 122 -0.76 1.19 -4.54
N LEU A 123 -2.09 1.13 -4.50
CA LEU A 123 -2.86 1.32 -3.28
C LEU A 123 -3.69 0.09 -2.98
N ILE A 124 -3.87 -0.15 -1.70
CA ILE A 124 -4.94 -0.95 -1.15
C ILE A 124 -5.82 -0.04 -0.32
N LEU A 125 -7.09 0.08 -0.68
CA LEU A 125 -8.12 0.75 0.10
C LEU A 125 -8.94 -0.32 0.83
N PHE A 126 -9.02 -0.20 2.14
CA PHE A 126 -9.80 -1.09 3.00
C PHE A 126 -11.10 -0.44 3.43
N ASN A 127 -12.13 -1.25 3.61
CA ASN A 127 -13.46 -0.81 4.03
C ASN A 127 -14.10 0.22 3.09
N VAL A 128 -13.96 0.01 1.78
CA VAL A 128 -14.62 0.85 0.77
C VAL A 128 -16.10 0.46 0.71
N PRO A 129 -17.06 1.41 0.83
CA PRO A 129 -18.47 1.10 0.70
C PRO A 129 -18.77 0.43 -0.64
N GLN A 130 -19.52 -0.67 -0.65
CA GLN A 130 -19.84 -1.36 -1.91
C GLN A 130 -20.64 -0.48 -2.88
N ALA A 131 -21.40 0.48 -2.37
CA ALA A 131 -22.11 1.47 -3.18
C ALA A 131 -21.19 2.37 -4.04
N TRP A 132 -19.89 2.43 -3.73
CA TRP A 132 -18.91 3.16 -4.55
C TRP A 132 -18.39 2.34 -5.73
N ILE A 133 -18.76 1.06 -5.81
CA ILE A 133 -18.37 0.17 -6.90
C ILE A 133 -19.50 0.11 -7.92
N VAL A 134 -19.23 0.60 -9.12
CA VAL A 134 -20.09 0.39 -10.28
C VAL A 134 -19.54 -0.83 -11.01
N LYS A 135 -20.37 -1.84 -11.27
CA LYS A 135 -19.94 -3.00 -12.05
C LYS A 135 -19.94 -2.63 -13.55
N SER A 136 -18.94 -3.10 -14.31
CA SER A 136 -19.16 -4.13 -15.34
C SER A 136 -17.97 -4.28 -16.30
N TRP A 137 -17.46 -5.49 -16.50
CA TRP A 137 -17.64 -6.29 -17.73
C TRP A 137 -16.93 -7.64 -17.60
N GLN A 138 -17.39 -8.66 -18.35
CA GLN A 138 -16.71 -9.95 -18.46
C GLN A 138 -15.78 -9.97 -19.68
N LYS A 139 -14.47 -10.02 -19.46
CA LYS A 139 -13.51 -10.35 -20.53
C LYS A 139 -13.17 -11.83 -20.42
N SER A 140 -13.45 -12.60 -21.47
CA SER A 140 -13.02 -14.01 -21.56
C SER A 140 -13.47 -14.88 -20.37
N GLY A 141 -14.71 -14.68 -19.88
CA GLY A 141 -15.28 -15.47 -18.78
C GLY A 141 -14.73 -15.17 -17.38
N LYS A 142 -13.87 -14.14 -17.24
CA LYS A 142 -13.46 -13.60 -15.94
C LYS A 142 -14.17 -12.29 -15.69
N ASP A 143 -14.70 -12.12 -14.48
CA ASP A 143 -15.29 -10.86 -14.04
C ASP A 143 -14.18 -9.83 -13.84
N TYR A 144 -14.21 -8.76 -14.63
CA TYR A 144 -13.36 -7.59 -14.42
C TYR A 144 -14.22 -6.47 -13.84
N LEU A 145 -13.70 -5.83 -12.80
CA LEU A 145 -14.27 -4.58 -12.30
C LEU A 145 -13.72 -3.47 -13.17
N SER A 146 -14.41 -3.19 -14.27
CA SER A 146 -14.17 -1.94 -14.97
C SER A 146 -14.86 -0.82 -14.19
N VAL A 147 -14.07 0.21 -13.89
CA VAL A 147 -14.48 1.49 -13.36
C VAL A 147 -15.10 1.41 -11.96
N LEU A 148 -14.21 1.48 -10.97
CA LEU A 148 -14.50 2.19 -9.73
C LEU A 148 -15.31 3.44 -10.07
N SER A 149 -16.40 3.72 -9.33
CA SER A 149 -17.32 4.83 -9.61
C SER A 149 -16.58 6.04 -10.17
N PRO A 150 -17.11 6.75 -11.19
CA PRO A 150 -16.53 8.00 -11.69
C PRO A 150 -15.91 8.87 -10.59
N LEU A 151 -16.57 8.87 -9.42
CA LEU A 151 -16.03 9.34 -8.14
C LEU A 151 -14.52 9.10 -7.89
N LEU A 152 -13.99 7.87 -7.88
CA LEU A 152 -12.56 7.66 -7.54
C LEU A 152 -11.62 8.13 -8.66
N THR A 153 -12.02 7.98 -9.92
CA THR A 153 -11.27 8.50 -11.07
C THR A 153 -11.24 10.04 -11.05
N ASP A 154 -12.39 10.67 -10.80
CA ASP A 154 -12.56 12.12 -10.68
C ASP A 154 -11.83 12.68 -9.46
N ILE A 155 -11.69 11.89 -8.39
CA ILE A 155 -10.88 12.28 -7.23
C ILE A 155 -9.39 12.31 -7.58
N TRP A 156 -8.92 11.34 -8.37
CA TRP A 156 -7.53 11.30 -8.84
C TRP A 156 -7.21 12.49 -9.74
N ASN A 157 -8.02 12.70 -10.79
CA ASN A 157 -7.94 13.87 -11.68
C ASN A 157 -6.54 14.19 -12.21
N LYS A 158 -5.69 13.17 -12.37
CA LYS A 158 -4.28 13.29 -12.79
C LYS A 158 -3.88 12.22 -13.80
N GLY A 159 -4.84 11.43 -14.27
CA GLY A 159 -4.64 10.32 -15.19
C GLY A 159 -5.61 9.20 -14.91
N GLU A 160 -5.13 7.97 -15.05
CA GLU A 160 -5.96 6.77 -15.07
C GLU A 160 -5.78 5.89 -13.83
N ILE A 161 -6.80 5.08 -13.56
CA ILE A 161 -6.73 3.96 -12.61
C ILE A 161 -6.66 2.68 -13.45
N ALA A 162 -5.44 2.16 -13.67
CA ALA A 162 -5.18 1.13 -14.67
C ALA A 162 -5.50 -0.30 -14.19
N ASP A 163 -5.28 -0.59 -12.90
CA ASP A 163 -5.60 -1.89 -12.29
C ASP A 163 -6.62 -1.69 -11.17
N ILE A 164 -7.69 -2.48 -11.16
CA ILE A 164 -8.69 -2.50 -10.09
C ILE A 164 -9.04 -3.95 -9.77
N ASN A 165 -8.81 -4.36 -8.52
CA ASN A 165 -9.11 -5.72 -8.08
C ASN A 165 -9.73 -5.73 -6.68
N LEU A 166 -10.76 -6.56 -6.47
CA LEU A 166 -11.24 -6.89 -5.12
C LEU A 166 -10.23 -7.80 -4.42
N ILE A 167 -10.01 -7.54 -3.13
CA ILE A 167 -9.12 -8.38 -2.31
C ILE A 167 -9.87 -8.88 -1.05
N GLY A 168 -9.71 -10.16 -0.72
CA GLY A 168 -10.37 -10.78 0.44
C GLY A 168 -10.51 -12.29 0.31
N GLN A 169 -10.88 -12.98 1.40
CA GLN A 169 -10.98 -14.45 1.43
C GLN A 169 -12.07 -15.02 0.50
N GLU A 170 -13.15 -14.27 0.28
CA GLU A 170 -14.26 -14.70 -0.59
C GLU A 170 -13.97 -14.45 -2.08
N TYR A 171 -13.02 -13.56 -2.39
CA TYR A 171 -12.68 -13.17 -3.76
C TYR A 171 -11.57 -14.05 -4.34
N GLN A 172 -11.79 -15.38 -4.38
CA GLN A 172 -11.10 -16.49 -5.08
C GLN A 172 -9.58 -16.51 -5.37
N SER A 173 -8.80 -15.45 -5.18
CA SER A 173 -7.40 -15.36 -5.53
C SER A 173 -6.57 -15.17 -4.26
N LYS A 174 -6.16 -16.30 -3.68
CA LYS A 174 -5.06 -16.34 -2.70
C LYS A 174 -3.79 -15.62 -3.20
N ASP A 175 -3.73 -15.40 -4.52
CA ASP A 175 -2.64 -14.75 -5.23
C ASP A 175 -2.79 -13.24 -5.33
N ASN A 176 -3.97 -12.61 -5.48
CA ASN A 176 -4.01 -11.15 -5.77
C ASN A 176 -3.63 -10.28 -4.57
N ALA A 177 -4.05 -10.62 -3.35
CA ALA A 177 -3.64 -9.85 -2.18
C ALA A 177 -2.14 -10.02 -1.92
N ARG A 178 -1.63 -11.26 -1.96
CA ARG A 178 -0.20 -11.52 -1.83
C ARG A 178 0.61 -10.93 -2.97
N TYR A 179 0.10 -10.93 -4.20
CA TYR A 179 0.74 -10.39 -5.40
C TYR A 179 0.72 -8.87 -5.38
N ALA A 180 -0.40 -8.23 -5.07
CA ALA A 180 -0.50 -6.78 -4.90
C ALA A 180 0.41 -6.28 -3.77
N ILE A 181 0.43 -6.97 -2.63
CA ILE A 181 1.32 -6.56 -1.54
C ILE A 181 2.76 -6.95 -1.84
N LYS A 182 3.03 -8.07 -2.53
CA LYS A 182 4.37 -8.44 -3.02
C LYS A 182 4.87 -7.44 -4.06
N TYR A 183 4.04 -6.98 -5.01
CA TYR A 183 4.41 -5.95 -5.99
C TYR A 183 4.72 -4.64 -5.28
N ALA A 184 3.77 -4.14 -4.47
CA ALA A 184 3.91 -2.93 -3.68
C ALA A 184 5.04 -2.99 -2.62
N SER A 185 5.63 -4.17 -2.39
CA SER A 185 6.75 -4.35 -1.47
C SER A 185 8.05 -4.83 -2.14
N GLN A 186 7.99 -5.31 -3.38
CA GLN A 186 9.13 -5.66 -4.23
C GLN A 186 9.68 -4.46 -5.00
N SER A 187 8.93 -3.37 -5.13
CA SER A 187 9.44 -2.08 -5.64
C SER A 187 10.62 -1.52 -4.80
N HIS A 188 10.94 -2.14 -3.66
CA HIS A 188 12.18 -1.95 -2.90
C HIS A 188 13.45 -2.28 -3.68
N GLN A 189 13.39 -3.26 -4.59
CA GLN A 189 14.54 -3.59 -5.44
C GLN A 189 14.82 -2.49 -6.49
N LYS A 190 13.85 -1.60 -6.74
CA LYS A 190 13.91 -0.54 -7.75
C LYS A 190 14.01 0.88 -7.18
N GLY A 191 14.26 1.03 -5.87
CA GLY A 191 14.59 2.33 -5.25
C GLY A 191 13.43 3.32 -5.03
N GLY A 192 12.16 2.91 -5.18
CA GLY A 192 11.03 3.85 -5.33
C GLY A 192 10.00 4.00 -4.20
N ILE A 193 10.15 3.37 -3.01
CA ILE A 193 8.98 3.26 -2.10
C ILE A 193 9.03 4.18 -0.88
N ASN A 194 7.97 5.00 -0.74
CA ASN A 194 7.51 5.57 0.53
C ASN A 194 6.24 4.85 1.01
N TYR A 195 6.24 4.32 2.23
CA TYR A 195 5.05 3.71 2.85
C TYR A 195 4.23 4.75 3.61
N HIS A 196 2.93 4.76 3.37
CA HIS A 196 1.97 5.55 4.14
C HIS A 196 1.16 4.62 5.05
N ASN A 197 1.29 4.83 6.36
CA ASN A 197 0.89 3.89 7.41
C ASN A 197 -0.56 4.10 7.86
N PHE A 198 -1.19 3.02 8.33
CA PHE A 198 -2.59 2.86 8.73
C PHE A 198 -3.15 3.82 9.81
N VAL A 199 -2.33 4.70 10.38
CA VAL A 199 -2.67 5.50 11.58
C VAL A 199 -2.09 6.92 11.58
N LYS A 200 -1.19 7.29 10.65
CA LYS A 200 -0.65 8.66 10.68
C LYS A 200 -1.73 9.63 10.17
N LYS A 201 -2.13 10.59 11.01
CA LYS A 201 -2.76 11.83 10.54
C LYS A 201 -1.85 12.40 9.44
N ILE A 202 -2.44 12.63 8.27
CA ILE A 202 -1.79 13.30 7.14
C ILE A 202 -1.58 14.77 7.48
#